data_AF-A0A4Y2DVD0-F1
#
_entry.id   AF-A0A4Y2DVD0-F1
#
_cell.length_a   1.000
_cell.length_b   1.000
_cell.length_c   1.000
_cell.angle_alpha   90.00
_cell.angle_beta   90.00
_cell.angle_gamma   90.00
#
_symmetry.space_group_name_H-M   'P 1'
#
loop_
_entity.id
_entity.type
_entity.pdbx_description
1 polymer ?
#
loop_
_entity_poly.entity_id
_entity_poly.type
_entity_poly.pdbx_seq_one_letter_code
_entity_poly.pdbx_strand_id
1 'polypeptide(L)'
;MKEFRCYYRLIPDILARFREEFGFTADIRKAFLQISISKEDRDYLRFLWWENLEEKKLKVFRHTRVVLGVKSSPFLLDSVMEYLIEASKGFYREIKQILKQSFYVDNVAASLDRSKQFYFQIHSIDVARWF
;
A
#
# COMPACT_ATOMS: atom_id res chain seq x y z
N MET A 1 -15.64 5.97 -12.88
CA MET A 1 -14.51 5.08 -13.22
C MET A 1 -13.26 5.77 -12.69
N LYS A 2 -12.59 5.26 -11.65
CA LYS A 2 -11.32 5.85 -11.18
C LYS A 2 -10.25 5.54 -12.24
N GLU A 3 -9.57 6.56 -12.76
CA GLU A 3 -8.47 6.36 -13.69
C GLU A 3 -7.35 5.54 -13.03
N PHE A 4 -6.73 4.63 -13.79
CA PHE A 4 -5.56 3.90 -13.31
C PHE A 4 -4.43 4.90 -13.03
N ARG A 5 -4.06 5.08 -11.76
CA ARG A 5 -2.88 5.89 -11.42
C ARG A 5 -1.66 5.31 -12.10
N CYS A 6 -0.98 6.19 -12.83
CA CYS A 6 0.25 5.87 -13.48
C CYS A 6 1.40 5.99 -12.47
N TYR A 7 1.72 4.90 -11.76
CA TYR A 7 2.62 4.95 -10.60
C TYR A 7 3.98 5.59 -10.89
N TYR A 8 4.57 5.39 -12.08
CA TYR A 8 5.85 6.00 -12.43
C TYR A 8 5.80 7.54 -12.46
N ARG A 9 4.63 8.15 -12.70
CA ARG A 9 4.47 9.60 -12.70
C ARG A 9 4.35 10.19 -11.30
N LEU A 10 4.11 9.36 -10.27
CA LEU A 10 3.92 9.82 -8.89
C LEU A 10 5.25 10.16 -8.21
N ILE A 11 6.36 9.53 -8.59
CA ILE A 11 7.66 9.73 -7.94
C ILE A 11 8.11 11.21 -8.05
N PRO A 12 8.16 11.83 -9.26
CA PRO A 12 8.54 13.24 -9.37
C PRO A 12 7.65 14.16 -8.55
N ASP A 13 6.35 13.89 -8.53
CA ASP A 13 5.35 14.68 -7.80
C ASP A 13 5.57 14.61 -6.28
N ILE A 14 5.84 13.40 -5.75
CA ILE A 14 6.14 13.17 -4.34
C ILE A 14 7.44 13.88 -3.96
N LEU A 15 8.49 13.72 -4.75
CA LEU A 15 9.78 14.38 -4.53
C LEU A 15 9.68 15.91 -4.63
N ALA A 16 8.82 16.43 -5.51
CA ALA A 16 8.58 17.87 -5.63
C ALA A 16 7.89 18.45 -4.39
N ARG A 17 7.04 17.67 -3.71
CA ARG A 17 6.41 18.06 -2.42
C ARG A 17 7.33 17.83 -1.22
N PHE A 18 8.33 16.96 -1.34
CA PHE A 18 9.28 16.65 -0.28
C PHE A 18 10.35 17.76 -0.13
N ARG A 19 9.95 18.94 0.35
CA ARG A 19 10.80 20.14 0.43
C ARG A 19 10.73 20.90 1.76
N GLU A 20 9.93 20.41 2.69
CA GLU A 20 9.77 21.02 4.02
C GLU A 20 10.89 20.61 4.98
N GLU A 21 10.98 21.30 6.13
CA GLU A 21 12.04 21.13 7.14
C GLU A 21 12.15 19.69 7.69
N PHE A 22 11.03 18.99 7.87
CA PHE A 22 11.00 17.65 8.46
C PHE A 22 10.53 16.59 7.48
N GLY A 23 11.42 15.66 7.12
CA GLY A 23 11.11 14.52 6.27
C GLY A 23 10.63 13.28 7.04
N PHE A 24 9.61 12.61 6.52
CA PHE A 24 9.04 11.36 7.02
C PHE A 24 9.01 10.33 5.91
N THR A 25 9.53 9.14 6.21
CA THR A 25 9.46 7.98 5.30
C THR A 25 9.02 6.75 6.07
N ALA A 26 8.18 5.92 5.46
CA ALA A 26 7.79 4.64 6.02
C ALA A 26 7.59 3.59 4.92
N ASP A 27 7.77 2.33 5.29
CA ASP A 27 7.47 1.16 4.47
C ASP A 27 6.40 0.33 5.20
N ILE A 28 5.31 0.01 4.51
CA ILE A 28 4.23 -0.80 5.08
C ILE A 28 4.55 -2.26 4.82
N ARG A 29 5.12 -2.89 5.85
CA ARG A 29 5.52 -4.29 5.80
C ARG A 29 4.36 -5.17 5.34
N LYS A 30 4.61 -5.94 4.27
CA LYS A 30 3.67 -6.93 3.73
C LYS A 30 2.31 -6.34 3.33
N ALA A 31 2.26 -5.07 2.90
CA ALA A 31 1.02 -4.34 2.57
C ALA A 31 0.03 -5.16 1.73
N PHE A 32 0.48 -5.79 0.64
CA PHE A 32 -0.37 -6.62 -0.22
C PHE A 32 -0.97 -7.84 0.50
N LEU A 33 -0.20 -8.49 1.38
CA LEU A 33 -0.63 -9.71 2.07
C LEU A 33 -1.74 -9.44 3.10
N GLN A 34 -1.96 -8.18 3.45
CA GLN A 34 -3.03 -7.78 4.37
C GLN A 34 -4.40 -7.81 3.70
N ILE A 35 -4.44 -7.80 2.36
CA ILE A 35 -5.68 -7.80 1.58
C ILE A 35 -6.07 -9.24 1.23
N SER A 36 -7.21 -9.69 1.73
CA SER A 36 -7.79 -11.00 1.41
C SER A 36 -8.38 -11.04 0.01
N ILE A 37 -8.26 -12.21 -0.62
CA ILE A 37 -8.90 -12.50 -1.90
C ILE A 37 -10.14 -13.36 -1.67
N SER A 38 -11.22 -12.99 -2.38
CA SER A 38 -12.47 -13.74 -2.46
C SER A 38 -12.19 -15.21 -2.79
N LYS A 39 -13.02 -16.16 -2.34
CA LYS A 39 -12.71 -17.58 -2.61
C LYS A 39 -12.76 -17.89 -4.10
N GLU A 40 -13.61 -17.16 -4.81
CA GLU A 40 -13.93 -17.28 -6.22
C GLU A 40 -12.74 -16.85 -7.10
N ASP A 41 -11.97 -15.84 -6.67
CA ASP A 41 -10.85 -15.30 -7.46
C ASP A 41 -9.49 -15.96 -7.16
N ARG A 42 -9.39 -16.77 -6.10
CA ARG A 42 -8.13 -17.45 -5.71
C ARG A 42 -7.61 -18.40 -6.79
N ASP A 43 -8.49 -18.87 -7.65
CA ASP A 43 -8.15 -19.82 -8.68
C ASP A 43 -7.27 -19.20 -9.79
N TYR A 44 -7.37 -17.88 -9.98
CA TYR A 44 -6.51 -17.12 -10.90
C TYR A 44 -5.10 -16.86 -10.37
N LEU A 45 -4.86 -17.18 -9.09
CA LEU A 45 -3.58 -16.97 -8.41
C LEU A 45 -2.95 -18.29 -7.96
N ARG A 46 -3.09 -19.30 -8.80
CA ARG A 46 -2.40 -20.59 -8.64
C ARG A 46 -0.92 -20.42 -8.91
N PHE A 47 -0.11 -21.10 -8.12
CA PHE A 47 1.31 -21.29 -8.41
C PHE A 47 1.69 -22.74 -8.19
N LEU A 48 2.72 -23.18 -8.91
CA LEU A 48 3.27 -24.51 -8.82
C LEU A 48 4.47 -24.50 -7.88
N TRP A 49 4.59 -25.56 -7.09
CA TRP A 49 5.76 -25.80 -6.25
C TRP A 49 6.16 -27.27 -6.33
N TRP A 50 7.45 -27.56 -6.24
CA TRP A 50 7.95 -28.93 -6.19
C TRP A 50 7.72 -29.47 -4.78
N GLU A 51 6.88 -30.51 -4.67
CA GLU A 51 6.76 -31.26 -3.41
C GLU A 51 7.96 -32.19 -3.26
N ASN A 52 8.39 -32.80 -4.37
CA ASN A 52 9.64 -33.56 -4.47
C ASN A 52 10.25 -33.33 -5.87
N LEU A 53 11.50 -32.86 -5.90
CA LEU A 53 12.20 -32.54 -7.14
C LEU A 53 12.68 -33.79 -7.89
N GLU A 54 13.11 -34.82 -7.16
CA GLU A 54 13.62 -36.08 -7.72
C GLU A 54 12.51 -36.89 -8.38
N GLU A 55 11.36 -36.98 -7.71
CA GLU A 55 10.15 -37.63 -8.22
C GLU A 55 9.40 -36.77 -9.25
N LYS A 56 9.88 -35.54 -9.52
CA LYS A 56 9.20 -34.53 -10.37
C LYS A 56 7.73 -34.33 -9.97
N LYS A 57 7.44 -34.40 -8.67
CA LYS A 57 6.07 -34.28 -8.14
C LYS A 57 5.74 -32.81 -7.87
N LEU A 58 4.79 -32.29 -8.64
CA LEU A 58 4.30 -30.92 -8.50
C LEU A 58 3.09 -30.84 -7.57
N LYS A 59 3.01 -29.72 -6.85
CA LYS A 59 1.87 -29.34 -6.01
C LYS A 59 1.37 -27.97 -6.44
N VAL A 60 0.05 -27.86 -6.57
CA VAL A 60 -0.63 -26.61 -6.91
C VAL A 60 -1.04 -25.93 -5.61
N PHE A 61 -0.55 -24.72 -5.41
CA PHE A 61 -0.99 -23.84 -4.33
C PHE A 61 -1.83 -22.70 -4.89
N ARG A 62 -2.61 -22.05 -4.03
CA ARG A 62 -3.41 -20.87 -4.37
C ARG A 62 -3.12 -19.78 -3.34
N HIS A 63 -2.79 -18.58 -3.81
CA HIS A 63 -2.70 -17.44 -2.90
C HIS A 63 -4.09 -17.09 -2.36
N THR A 64 -4.15 -16.79 -1.07
CA THR A 64 -5.39 -16.34 -0.40
C THR A 64 -5.41 -14.82 -0.17
N ARG A 65 -4.30 -14.16 -0.49
CA ARG A 65 -4.02 -12.73 -0.29
C ARG A 65 -3.46 -12.12 -1.57
N VAL A 66 -3.58 -10.80 -1.71
CA VAL A 66 -2.98 -10.06 -2.84
C VAL A 66 -1.46 -10.24 -2.81
N VAL A 67 -0.86 -10.47 -3.99
CA VAL A 67 0.57 -10.74 -4.12
C VAL A 67 1.27 -9.70 -4.98
N LEU A 68 2.58 -9.57 -4.79
CA LEU A 68 3.42 -8.77 -5.68
C LEU A 68 3.47 -9.42 -7.08
N GLY A 69 3.58 -8.60 -8.13
CA GLY A 69 3.76 -9.08 -9.51
C GLY A 69 2.47 -9.20 -10.32
N VAL A 70 1.29 -9.12 -9.69
CA VAL A 70 0.02 -9.02 -10.42
C VAL A 70 -0.27 -7.57 -10.75
N LYS A 71 -0.65 -7.30 -12.01
CA LYS A 71 -0.89 -5.94 -12.53
C LYS A 71 -1.93 -5.14 -11.73
N SER A 72 -2.94 -5.82 -11.19
CA SER A 72 -4.01 -5.20 -10.39
C SER A 72 -3.63 -4.97 -8.92
N SER A 73 -2.55 -5.58 -8.41
CA SER A 73 -2.20 -5.49 -6.99
C SER A 73 -1.99 -4.06 -6.48
N PRO A 74 -1.23 -3.20 -7.18
CA PRO A 74 -1.06 -1.80 -6.75
C PRO A 74 -2.39 -1.05 -6.66
N PHE A 75 -3.30 -1.28 -7.60
CA PHE A 75 -4.62 -0.64 -7.61
C PHE A 75 -5.48 -1.10 -6.43
N LEU A 76 -5.46 -2.40 -6.11
CA LEU A 76 -6.17 -2.94 -4.95
C LEU A 76 -5.63 -2.34 -3.65
N LEU A 77 -4.30 -2.24 -3.53
CA LEU A 77 -3.67 -1.63 -2.36
C LEU A 77 -4.02 -0.14 -2.22
N ASP A 78 -3.89 0.63 -3.30
CA ASP A 78 -4.25 2.06 -3.32
C ASP A 78 -5.73 2.28 -2.95
N SER A 79 -6.62 1.44 -3.47
CA SER A 79 -8.05 1.51 -3.16
C SER A 79 -8.35 1.24 -1.67
N VAL A 80 -7.67 0.27 -1.07
CA VAL A 80 -7.81 -0.03 0.36
C VAL A 80 -7.23 1.11 1.20
N MET A 81 -6.06 1.63 0.84
CA MET A 81 -5.46 2.78 1.52
C MET A 81 -6.37 4.01 1.48
N GLU A 82 -6.88 4.37 0.31
CA GLU A 82 -7.81 5.50 0.17
C GLU A 82 -9.07 5.31 1.03
N TYR A 83 -9.63 4.10 1.06
CA TYR A 83 -10.78 3.77 1.89
C TYR A 83 -10.46 3.93 3.38
N LEU A 84 -9.33 3.38 3.85
CA LEU A 84 -8.96 3.42 5.26
C LEU A 84 -8.66 4.86 5.72
N ILE A 85 -7.96 5.66 4.92
CA ILE A 85 -7.70 7.08 5.20
C ILE A 85 -9.01 7.87 5.28
N GLU A 86 -9.98 7.60 4.40
CA GLU A 86 -11.27 8.25 4.46
C GLU A 86 -12.09 7.83 5.68
N ALA A 87 -12.07 6.53 6.02
CA ALA A 87 -12.78 5.98 7.16
C ALA A 87 -12.19 6.39 8.53
N SER A 88 -10.95 6.87 8.57
CA SER A 88 -10.30 7.23 9.84
C SER A 88 -11.01 8.39 10.53
N LYS A 89 -11.38 8.16 11.79
CA LYS A 89 -11.93 9.16 12.69
C LYS A 89 -10.75 9.85 13.40
N GLY A 90 -10.80 11.18 13.50
CA GLY A 90 -9.77 11.97 14.18
C GLY A 90 -8.67 12.53 13.28
N PHE A 91 -8.57 12.12 12.02
CA PHE A 91 -7.64 12.79 11.08
C PHE A 91 -8.32 14.04 10.52
N TYR A 92 -7.66 15.20 10.69
CA TYR A 92 -8.08 16.42 10.01
C TYR A 92 -8.03 16.24 8.49
N ARG A 93 -8.93 16.94 7.78
CA ARG A 93 -9.02 16.89 6.32
C ARG A 93 -7.67 17.14 5.64
N GLU A 94 -6.90 18.07 6.18
CA GLU A 94 -5.55 18.39 5.69
C GLU A 94 -4.58 17.22 5.82
N ILE A 95 -4.54 16.54 6.97
CA ILE A 95 -3.69 15.37 7.20
C ILE A 95 -4.08 14.21 6.27
N LYS A 96 -5.38 13.99 6.06
CA LYS A 96 -5.86 12.98 5.08
C LYS A 96 -5.36 13.30 3.67
N GLN A 97 -5.37 14.57 3.28
CA GLN A 97 -4.90 15.01 1.97
C GLN A 97 -3.39 14.83 1.82
N ILE A 98 -2.61 15.18 2.84
CA ILE A 98 -1.16 14.95 2.87
C ILE A 98 -0.90 13.45 2.71
N LEU A 99 -1.49 12.61 3.56
CA LEU A 99 -1.30 11.15 3.51
C LEU A 99 -1.56 10.60 2.09
N LYS A 100 -2.68 10.97 1.47
CA LYS A 100 -3.03 10.56 0.09
C LYS A 100 -2.02 10.98 -0.97
N GLN A 101 -1.28 12.07 -0.74
CA GLN A 101 -0.26 12.59 -1.67
C GLN A 101 1.14 12.03 -1.39
N SER A 102 1.32 11.35 -0.26
CA SER A 102 2.60 10.85 0.23
C SER A 102 2.84 9.38 -0.09
N PHE A 103 1.82 8.63 -0.51
CA PHE A 103 1.97 7.20 -0.85
C PHE A 103 2.58 7.00 -2.24
N TYR A 104 3.56 6.10 -2.31
CA TYR A 104 4.02 5.44 -3.51
C TYR A 104 3.90 3.92 -3.31
N VAL A 105 2.82 3.33 -3.83
CA VAL A 105 2.50 1.91 -3.63
C VAL A 105 2.38 1.58 -2.13
N ASP A 106 3.37 0.90 -1.55
CA ASP A 106 3.49 0.50 -0.14
C ASP A 106 4.40 1.42 0.68
N ASN A 107 5.07 2.38 0.03
CA ASN A 107 5.95 3.35 0.66
C ASN A 107 5.23 4.67 0.94
N VAL A 108 5.66 5.35 1.99
CA VAL A 108 5.25 6.71 2.34
C VAL A 108 6.47 7.61 2.28
N ALA A 109 6.35 8.76 1.62
CA ALA A 109 7.32 9.85 1.69
C ALA A 109 6.58 11.18 1.78
N ALA A 110 6.77 11.90 2.89
CA ALA A 110 6.14 13.18 3.17
C ALA A 110 7.15 14.13 3.83
N SER A 111 7.11 15.42 3.52
CA SER A 111 7.81 16.42 4.32
C SER A 111 6.82 17.42 4.89
N LEU A 112 7.04 17.88 6.11
CA LEU A 112 6.15 18.82 6.80
C LEU A 112 6.92 19.91 7.54
N ASP A 113 6.25 21.04 7.73
CA ASP A 113 6.67 22.06 8.67
C ASP A 113 6.50 21.58 10.13
N ARG A 114 7.11 22.30 11.07
CA ARG A 114 7.07 22.02 12.51
C ARG A 114 5.65 21.92 13.08
N SER A 115 4.69 22.70 12.57
CA SER A 115 3.33 22.75 13.11
C SER A 115 2.55 21.46 12.84
N LYS A 116 2.89 20.76 11.76
CA LYS A 116 2.19 19.55 11.29
C LYS A 116 2.91 18.25 11.63
N GLN A 117 4.19 18.32 11.99
CA GLN A 117 5.03 17.16 12.33
C GLN A 117 4.37 16.22 13.36
N PHE A 118 3.90 16.77 14.50
CA PHE A 118 3.39 15.96 15.60
C PHE A 118 2.11 15.20 15.22
N TYR A 119 1.18 15.89 14.55
CA TYR A 119 -0.08 15.30 14.08
C TYR A 119 0.17 14.21 13.04
N PHE A 120 1.07 14.45 12.08
CA PHE A 120 1.37 13.45 11.06
C PHE A 120 2.05 12.22 11.65
N GLN A 121 2.97 12.39 12.59
CA GLN A 121 3.65 11.26 13.22
C GLN A 121 2.67 10.34 13.96
N ILE A 122 1.75 10.88 14.77
CA ILE A 122 0.73 10.08 15.46
C ILE A 122 -0.16 9.34 14.45
N HIS A 123 -0.68 10.08 13.47
CA HIS A 123 -1.65 9.52 12.52
C HIS A 123 -1.02 8.51 11.55
N SER A 124 0.25 8.69 11.17
CA SER A 124 1.00 7.73 10.36
C SER A 124 1.20 6.39 11.08
N ILE A 125 1.43 6.40 12.40
CA ILE A 125 1.52 5.20 13.23
C ILE A 125 0.17 4.47 13.27
N ASP A 126 -0.94 5.20 13.35
CA ASP A 126 -2.28 4.59 13.36
C ASP A 126 -2.63 3.95 12.01
N VAL A 127 -2.19 4.54 10.88
CA VAL A 127 -2.32 3.89 9.56
C VAL A 127 -1.48 2.61 9.51
N ALA A 128 -0.25 2.64 10.01
CA ALA A 128 0.61 1.46 10.04
C ALA A 128 0.03 0.33 10.91
N ARG A 129 -0.76 0.66 11.95
CA ARG A 129 -1.44 -0.33 12.81
C ARG A 129 -2.62 -1.04 12.14
N TRP A 130 -3.13 -0.55 11.00
CA TRP A 130 -4.16 -1.26 10.25
C TRP A 130 -3.62 -2.49 9.50
N PHE A 131 -2.30 -2.66 9.47
CA PHE A 131 -1.56 -3.69 8.76
C PHE A 131 -0.66 -4.48 9.74
#